data_AF-A0AAU6X8D6-F1
#
_entry.id   AF-A0AAU6X8D6-F1
#
_cell.length_a   1.000
_cell.length_b   1.000
_cell.length_c   1.000
_cell.angle_alpha   90.00
_cell.angle_beta   90.00
_cell.angle_gamma   90.00
#
_symmetry.space_group_name_H-M   'P 1'
#
loop_
_entity.id
_entity.type
_entity.pdbx_description
1 polymer ?
#
loop_
_entity_poly.entity_id
_entity_poly.type
_entity_poly.pdbx_seq_one_letter_code
_entity_poly.pdbx_strand_id
1 'polypeptide(L)' 'MEIPRRLIELRHAVEAADNRYRSNRGENATVALAVWSDATAALARGIAAYADETGVPRREVESAVQRAAGRHTSLD' A
#
# COMPACT_ATOMS: atom_id res chain seq x y z
N MET A 1 -12.40 6.77 12.26
CA MET A 1 -12.15 5.45 11.64
C MET A 1 -10.75 5.00 12.01
N GLU A 2 -10.65 3.89 12.73
CA GLU A 2 -9.37 3.23 12.97
C GLU A 2 -9.00 2.43 11.72
N ILE A 3 -7.74 2.52 11.27
CA ILE A 3 -7.28 1.80 10.09
C ILE A 3 -6.48 0.58 10.57
N PRO A 4 -6.83 -0.64 10.11
CA PRO A 4 -6.08 -1.83 10.48
C PRO A 4 -4.59 -1.68 10.14
N ARG A 5 -3.73 -2.05 11.10
CA ARG A 5 -2.27 -2.03 10.93
C ARG A 5 -1.82 -2.74 9.64
N ARG A 6 -2.47 -3.85 9.29
CA ARG A 6 -2.21 -4.60 8.06
C ARG A 6 -2.34 -3.75 6.79
N LEU A 7 -3.32 -2.84 6.70
CA LEU A 7 -3.47 -1.95 5.53
C LEU A 7 -2.36 -0.90 5.46
N ILE A 8 -1.88 -0.43 6.62
CA ILE A 8 -0.75 0.49 6.74
C ILE A 8 0.54 -0.21 6.29
N GLU A 9 0.77 -1.44 6.73
CA GLU A 9 1.92 -2.26 6.33
C GLU A 9 1.91 -2.58 4.83
N LEU A 10 0.75 -2.96 4.27
CA LEU A 10 0.60 -3.14 2.82
C LEU A 10 0.93 -1.86 2.05
N ARG A 11 0.54 -0.70 2.58
CA ARG A 11 0.88 0.58 1.96
C ARG A 11 2.37 0.86 1.98
N HIS A 12 3.05 0.62 3.10
CA HIS A 12 4.50 0.74 3.17
C HIS A 12 5.22 -0.25 2.25
N ALA A 13 4.70 -1.47 2.09
CA ALA A 13 5.25 -2.44 1.16
C ALA A 13 5.18 -1.94 -0.31
N VAL A 14 4.07 -1.30 -0.70
CA VAL A 14 3.96 -0.66 -2.04
C VAL A 14 5.01 0.44 -2.20
N GLU A 15 5.18 1.31 -1.20
CA GLU A 15 6.15 2.42 -1.25
C GLU A 15 7.59 1.91 -1.33
N ALA A 16 7.94 0.90 -0.54
CA ALA A 16 9.25 0.26 -0.60
C ALA A 16 9.52 -0.41 -1.96
N ALA A 17 8.52 -1.11 -2.52
CA ALA A 17 8.63 -1.77 -3.81
C ALA A 17 8.74 -0.76 -4.97
N ASP A 18 8.01 0.35 -4.91
CA ASP A 18 8.10 1.44 -5.89
C ASP A 18 9.48 2.11 -5.85
N ASN A 19 10.00 2.42 -4.65
CA ASN A 19 11.35 2.97 -4.51
C ASN A 19 12.43 2.03 -5.09
N ARG A 20 12.28 0.71 -4.84
CA ARG A 20 13.16 -0.30 -5.41
C ARG A 20 13.05 -0.35 -6.94
N TYR A 21 11.84 -0.33 -7.49
CA TYR A 21 11.61 -0.33 -8.93
C TYR A 21 12.28 0.88 -9.61
N ARG A 22 12.07 2.08 -9.09
CA ARG A 22 12.67 3.31 -9.62
C ARG A 22 14.21 3.30 -9.57
N SER A 23 14.78 2.63 -8.59
CA SER A 23 16.23 2.52 -8.37
C SER A 23 16.92 1.42 -9.18
N ASN A 24 16.16 0.52 -9.83
CA ASN A 24 16.73 -0.60 -10.61
C ASN A 24 16.66 -0.37 -12.13
N ARG A 25 17.45 -1.15 -12.88
CA ARG A 25 17.52 -1.16 -14.36
C ARG A 25 17.65 -2.61 -14.85
N GLY A 26 17.35 -2.83 -16.14
CA GLY A 26 17.48 -4.15 -16.78
C GLY A 26 16.60 -5.22 -16.13
N GLU A 27 17.11 -6.44 -16.00
CA GLU A 27 16.40 -7.60 -15.41
C GLU A 27 15.93 -7.33 -13.97
N ASN A 28 16.73 -6.62 -13.18
CA ASN A 28 16.36 -6.23 -11.82
C ASN A 28 15.15 -5.29 -11.77
N ALA A 29 14.93 -4.49 -12.82
CA ALA A 29 13.73 -3.65 -12.91
C ALA A 29 12.47 -4.48 -13.18
N THR A 30 12.58 -5.57 -13.94
CA THR A 30 11.45 -6.48 -14.21
C THR A 30 11.01 -7.20 -12.95
N VAL A 31 11.96 -7.70 -12.16
CA VAL A 31 11.67 -8.31 -10.86
C VAL A 31 11.06 -7.28 -9.89
N ALA A 32 11.63 -6.08 -9.83
CA ALA A 32 11.10 -5.03 -8.96
C ALA A 32 9.69 -4.57 -9.38
N LEU A 33 9.40 -4.54 -10.68
CA LEU A 33 8.06 -4.25 -11.20
C LEU A 33 7.03 -5.31 -10.81
N ALA A 34 7.40 -6.60 -10.88
CA ALA A 34 6.53 -7.69 -10.45
C ALA A 34 6.20 -7.56 -8.94
N VAL A 35 7.21 -7.32 -8.12
CA VAL A 35 7.03 -7.10 -6.67
C VAL A 35 6.13 -5.90 -6.38
N TRP A 36 6.33 -4.79 -7.10
CA TRP A 36 5.48 -3.60 -6.95
C TRP A 36 4.03 -3.87 -7.36
N SER A 37 3.82 -4.63 -8.44
CA SER A 37 2.50 -5.02 -8.93
C SER A 37 1.75 -5.88 -7.92
N ASP A 38 2.43 -6.89 -7.35
CA ASP A 38 1.87 -7.78 -6.34
C ASP A 38 1.51 -7.02 -5.05
N ALA A 39 2.39 -6.14 -4.58
CA ALA A 39 2.13 -5.31 -3.42
C ALA A 39 0.91 -4.39 -3.64
N THR A 40 0.80 -3.79 -4.82
CA THR A 40 -0.33 -2.92 -5.19
C THR A 40 -1.63 -3.71 -5.25
N ALA A 41 -1.61 -4.91 -5.83
CA ALA A 41 -2.77 -5.79 -5.87
C ALA A 41 -3.19 -6.29 -4.48
N ALA A 42 -2.24 -6.55 -3.58
CA ALA A 42 -2.51 -6.92 -2.21
C ALA A 42 -3.16 -5.76 -1.43
N LEU A 43 -2.65 -4.53 -1.56
CA LEU A 43 -3.23 -3.33 -0.96
C LEU A 43 -4.65 -3.09 -1.49
N ALA A 44 -4.85 -3.14 -2.81
CA ALA A 44 -6.16 -2.93 -3.43
C ALA A 44 -7.21 -3.94 -2.95
N ARG A 45 -6.84 -5.22 -2.79
CA ARG A 45 -7.70 -6.27 -2.24
C ARG A 45 -8.00 -6.03 -0.76
N GLY A 46 -7.00 -5.65 0.04
CA GLY A 46 -7.17 -5.36 1.46
C GLY A 46 -8.13 -4.18 1.71
N ILE A 47 -7.98 -3.10 0.93
CA ILE A 47 -8.87 -1.94 0.99
C ILE A 47 -10.30 -2.33 0.59
N ALA A 48 -10.47 -3.10 -0.48
CA ALA A 48 -11.79 -3.54 -0.92
C ALA A 48 -12.50 -4.37 0.17
N ALA A 49 -11.80 -5.38 0.71
CA ALA A 49 -12.35 -6.22 1.77
C ALA A 49 -12.75 -5.39 3.00
N TYR A 50 -11.90 -4.46 3.43
CA TYR A 50 -12.21 -3.61 4.59
C TYR A 50 -13.38 -2.65 4.33
N ALA A 51 -13.48 -2.10 3.12
CA ALA A 51 -14.61 -1.26 2.71
C ALA A 51 -15.92 -2.06 2.75
N ASP A 52 -15.91 -3.28 2.23
CA ASP A 52 -17.07 -4.18 2.24
C ASP A 52 -17.46 -4.58 3.67
N GLU A 53 -16.48 -4.92 4.52
CA GLU A 53 -16.69 -5.30 5.92
C GLU A 53 -17.27 -4.16 6.79
N THR A 54 -16.86 -2.91 6.51
CA THR A 54 -17.22 -1.75 7.34
C THR A 54 -18.36 -0.91 6.75
N GLY A 55 -18.76 -1.19 5.51
CA GLY A 55 -19.72 -0.37 4.76
C GLY A 55 -19.21 1.02 4.39
N VAL A 56 -17.91 1.28 4.59
CA VAL A 56 -17.26 2.56 4.30
C VAL A 56 -16.94 2.63 2.80
N PRO A 57 -17.14 3.78 2.13
CA PRO A 57 -16.72 3.94 0.75
C PRO A 57 -15.23 3.67 0.55
N ARG A 58 -14.88 2.83 -0.44
CA ARG A 58 -13.50 2.46 -0.77
C ARG A 58 -12.53 3.66 -0.84
N ARG A 59 -12.98 4.77 -1.46
CA ARG A 59 -12.19 6.00 -1.60
C ARG A 59 -11.84 6.64 -0.25
N GLU A 60 -12.73 6.54 0.72
CA GLU A 60 -12.50 7.04 2.08
C GLU A 60 -11.48 6.17 2.80
N VAL A 61 -11.57 4.83 2.66
CA VAL A 61 -10.57 3.88 3.17
C VAL A 61 -9.19 4.16 2.55
N GLU A 62 -9.11 4.31 1.23
CA GLU A 62 -7.86 4.67 0.52
C GLU A 62 -7.22 5.94 1.09
N SER A 63 -8.03 6.98 1.27
CA SER A 63 -7.58 8.27 1.81
C SER A 63 -7.17 8.18 3.28
N ALA A 64 -7.81 7.31 4.06
CA ALA A 64 -7.47 7.09 5.46
C ALA A 64 -6.18 6.27 5.60
N VAL A 65 -6.00 5.22 4.79
CA VAL A 65 -4.75 4.44 4.71
C VAL A 65 -3.58 5.33 4.31
N GLN A 66 -3.75 6.18 3.29
CA GLN A 66 -2.73 7.15 2.86
C GLN A 66 -2.28 8.06 4.01
N ARG A 67 -3.24 8.61 4.76
CA ARG A 67 -2.96 9.49 5.91
C ARG A 67 -2.36 8.75 7.10
N ALA A 68 -2.72 7.48 7.29
CA ALA A 68 -2.19 6.66 8.38
C ALA A 68 -0.72 6.26 8.11
N ALA A 69 -0.41 5.83 6.88
CA ALA A 69 0.95 5.51 6.46
C ALA A 69 1.87 6.74 6.51
N GLY A 70 1.41 7.91 6.04
CA GLY A 70 2.20 9.15 6.10
C GLY A 70 2.43 9.70 7.51
N ARG A 71 1.61 9.30 8.50
CA ARG A 71 1.85 9.63 9.92
C ARG A 71 2.87 8.70 10.57
N HIS A 72 3.03 7.48 10.06
CA HIS A 72 3.97 6.51 10.59
C HIS A 72 5.42 6.84 10.24
N THR A 73 5.66 7.51 9.10
CA THR A 73 7.00 7.94 8.66
C THR A 73 7.49 9.25 9.28
N SER A 74 6.65 9.96 10.03
CA SER A 74 7.00 11.25 10.65
C SER A 74 7.36 11.13 12.14
N LEU A 75 7.40 9.91 12.69
CA LEU A 75 7.68 9.62 14.10
C LEU A 75 9.05 8.95 14.34
N ASP A 76 9.91 8.89 13.32
CA ASP A 76 11.33 8.50 13.43
C ASP A 76 12.24 9.71 13.20
#